data_AF-A0A964C9M3-F1
#
_entry.id   AF-A0A964C9M3-F1
#
_cell.length_a   1.000
_cell.length_b   1.000
_cell.length_c   1.000
_cell.angle_alpha   90.00
_cell.angle_beta   90.00
_cell.angle_gamma   90.00
#
_symmetry.space_group_name_H-M   'P 1'
#
loop_
_entity.id
_entity.type
_entity.pdbx_description
1 polymer ?
#
loop_
_entity_poly.entity_id
_entity_poly.type
_entity_poly.pdbx_seq_one_letter_code
_entity_poly.pdbx_strand_id
1 'polypeptide(L)'
;MLHLLYILAFTVLAFLAVGNLIRSLITVGMESQRPQQFRANNRYGSYPRSQAVPHPELLDEYGNIVNEPLLVMRSLTVQDAREQLDALYKSSPGGSDEGGELA
;
A
#
# COMPACT_ATOMS: atom_id res chain seq x y z
N MET A 1 -51.65 -0.01 21.86
CA MET A 1 -51.12 -1.37 22.14
C MET A 1 -49.99 -1.83 21.20
N LEU A 2 -49.70 -1.18 20.06
CA LEU A 2 -48.54 -1.51 19.19
C LEU A 2 -47.18 -0.96 19.69
N HIS A 3 -47.19 -0.14 20.73
CA HIS A 3 -45.99 0.52 21.25
C HIS A 3 -44.93 -0.47 21.76
N LEU A 4 -45.36 -1.59 22.33
CA LEU A 4 -44.48 -2.65 22.80
C LEU A 4 -43.67 -3.27 21.64
N LEU A 5 -44.31 -3.47 20.48
CA LEU A 5 -43.63 -3.92 19.27
C LEU A 5 -42.61 -2.91 18.74
N TYR A 6 -42.90 -1.61 18.80
CA TYR A 6 -41.96 -0.58 18.39
C TYR A 6 -40.73 -0.52 19.30
N ILE A 7 -40.92 -0.62 20.61
CA ILE A 7 -39.81 -0.66 21.57
C ILE A 7 -38.95 -1.90 21.32
N LEU A 8 -39.56 -3.06 21.06
CA LEU A 8 -38.85 -4.30 20.76
C LEU A 8 -38.08 -4.24 19.42
N ALA A 9 -38.68 -3.69 18.37
CA ALA A 9 -37.99 -3.51 17.09
C ALA A 9 -36.82 -2.51 17.21
N PHE A 10 -37.04 -1.42 17.92
CA PHE A 10 -36.03 -0.39 18.16
C PHE A 10 -34.84 -0.93 18.97
N THR A 11 -35.08 -1.74 20.01
CA THR A 11 -33.99 -2.35 20.78
C THR A 11 -33.15 -3.28 19.92
N VAL A 12 -33.77 -4.13 19.11
CA VAL A 12 -33.04 -5.00 18.17
C VAL A 12 -32.18 -4.19 17.21
N LEU A 13 -32.74 -3.15 16.59
CA LEU A 13 -31.99 -2.27 15.68
C LEU A 13 -30.85 -1.53 16.39
N ALA A 14 -31.07 -1.04 17.61
CA ALA A 14 -30.05 -0.35 18.39
C ALA A 14 -28.87 -1.28 18.72
N PHE A 15 -29.14 -2.51 19.15
CA PHE A 15 -28.09 -3.50 19.43
C PHE A 15 -27.28 -3.85 18.17
N LEU A 16 -27.94 -4.04 17.02
CA LEU A 16 -27.27 -4.28 15.74
C LEU A 16 -26.39 -3.10 15.32
N ALA A 17 -26.90 -1.87 15.44
CA ALA A 17 -26.17 -0.66 15.09
C ALA A 17 -24.95 -0.44 15.98
N VAL A 18 -25.09 -0.59 17.30
CA VAL A 18 -23.97 -0.47 18.26
C VAL A 18 -22.92 -1.54 18.01
N GLY A 19 -23.32 -2.79 17.77
CA GLY A 19 -22.37 -3.87 17.45
C GLY A 19 -21.60 -3.61 16.15
N ASN A 20 -22.29 -3.09 15.12
CA ASN A 20 -21.66 -2.70 13.86
C ASN A 20 -20.70 -1.52 14.04
N LEU A 21 -21.10 -0.51 14.81
CA LEU A 21 -20.27 0.65 15.12
C LEU A 21 -19.00 0.24 15.86
N ILE A 22 -19.09 -0.62 16.88
CA ILE A 22 -17.93 -1.12 17.62
C ILE A 22 -16.97 -1.88 16.69
N ARG A 23 -17.49 -2.77 15.83
CA ARG A 23 -16.66 -3.45 14.82
C ARG A 23 -15.96 -2.48 13.88
N SER A 24 -16.68 -1.48 13.38
CA SER A 24 -16.12 -0.45 12.52
C SER A 24 -15.05 0.36 13.24
N LEU A 25 -15.29 0.74 14.50
CA LEU A 25 -14.35 1.51 15.31
C LEU A 25 -13.07 0.71 15.62
N ILE A 26 -13.20 -0.58 15.96
CA ILE A 26 -12.04 -1.46 16.20
C ILE A 26 -11.23 -1.62 14.91
N THR A 27 -11.89 -1.87 13.78
CA THR A 27 -11.21 -2.03 12.48
C THR A 27 -10.46 -0.76 12.09
N VAL A 28 -11.11 0.41 12.20
CA VAL A 28 -10.50 1.70 11.86
C VAL A 28 -9.45 2.12 12.87
N GLY A 29 -9.66 1.87 14.17
CA GLY A 29 -8.70 2.19 15.23
C GLY A 29 -7.44 1.32 15.19
N MET A 30 -7.55 0.07 14.73
CA MET A 30 -6.39 -0.79 14.47
C MET A 30 -5.63 -0.36 13.20
N GLU A 31 -6.34 0.16 12.20
CA GLU A 31 -5.74 0.68 10.97
C GLU A 31 -5.03 2.01 11.20
N SER A 32 -5.51 2.88 12.11
CA SER A 32 -4.83 4.15 12.41
C SER A 32 -3.54 4.00 13.23
N GLN A 33 -3.34 2.87 13.90
CA GLN A 33 -2.11 2.56 14.66
C GLN A 33 -1.10 1.74 13.87
N ARG A 34 -1.45 1.25 12.67
CA ARG A 34 -0.49 0.59 11.77
C ARG A 34 -0.16 1.58 10.66
N PRO A 35 1.09 2.02 10.48
CA PRO A 35 1.46 2.69 9.23
C PRO A 35 1.02 1.76 8.11
N GLN A 36 0.19 2.27 7.19
CA GLN A 36 -0.52 1.51 6.17
C GLN A 36 0.42 0.57 5.40
N GLN A 37 0.59 -0.64 5.92
CA GLN A 37 1.11 -1.76 5.15
C GLN A 37 -0.08 -2.20 4.32
N PHE A 38 -0.13 -1.72 3.08
CA PHE A 38 -1.06 -2.13 2.04
C PHE A 38 -1.28 -3.65 2.11
N ARG A 39 -2.31 -4.08 2.83
CA ARG A 39 -2.85 -5.43 2.70
C ARG A 39 -3.56 -5.45 1.36
N ALA A 40 -2.79 -5.74 0.31
CA ALA A 40 -3.34 -6.29 -0.91
C ALA A 40 -4.15 -7.53 -0.49
N ASN A 41 -5.46 -7.35 -0.44
CA ASN A 41 -6.44 -8.39 -0.21
C ASN A 41 -6.37 -9.32 -1.41
N ASN A 42 -5.36 -10.21 -1.45
CA ASN A 42 -5.18 -11.21 -2.48
C ASN A 42 -6.18 -12.34 -2.26
N ARG A 43 -7.46 -12.04 -2.47
CA ARG A 43 -8.53 -13.00 -2.69
C ARG A 43 -8.65 -13.26 -4.19
N TYR A 44 -7.57 -13.65 -4.85
CA TYR A 44 -7.63 -14.17 -6.21
C TYR A 44 -6.56 -15.22 -6.43
N GLY A 45 -7.01 -16.39 -6.90
CA GLY A 45 -6.21 -17.27 -7.73
C GLY A 45 -5.09 -18.04 -7.04
N SER A 46 -5.37 -19.31 -6.76
CA SER A 46 -4.36 -20.37 -6.73
C SER A 46 -3.60 -20.37 -8.06
N TYR A 47 -2.41 -19.76 -8.09
CA TYR A 47 -1.40 -19.95 -9.14
C TYR A 47 -0.09 -20.35 -8.46
N PRO A 48 0.70 -21.26 -9.05
CA PRO A 48 1.94 -21.73 -8.46
C PRO A 48 2.87 -20.52 -8.34
N ARG A 49 3.21 -20.19 -7.09
CA ARG A 49 4.09 -19.11 -6.69
C ARG A 49 5.44 -19.36 -7.38
N SER A 50 5.63 -18.75 -8.54
CA SER A 50 6.97 -18.38 -8.99
C SER A 50 7.61 -17.68 -7.80
N GLN A 51 8.64 -18.27 -7.21
CA GLN A 51 9.41 -17.64 -6.14
C GLN A 51 9.85 -16.28 -6.67
N ALA A 52 9.12 -15.23 -6.29
CA ALA A 52 9.50 -13.86 -6.55
C ALA A 52 10.77 -13.67 -5.71
N VAL A 53 11.92 -13.68 -6.39
CA VAL A 53 13.19 -13.34 -5.77
C VAL A 53 13.01 -11.92 -5.25
N PRO A 54 13.07 -11.69 -3.92
CA PRO A 54 12.90 -10.34 -3.38
C PRO A 54 13.98 -9.45 -3.96
N HIS A 55 13.60 -8.26 -4.43
CA HIS A 55 14.56 -7.27 -4.86
C HIS A 55 15.53 -6.98 -3.71
N PRO A 56 16.84 -6.82 -3.97
CA PRO A 56 17.84 -6.68 -2.91
C PRO A 56 17.62 -5.45 -2.02
N GLU A 57 16.90 -4.44 -2.50
CA GLU A 57 16.52 -3.26 -1.73
C GLU A 57 15.44 -3.53 -0.66
N LEU A 58 14.74 -4.66 -0.77
CA LEU A 58 13.71 -5.11 0.17
C LEU A 58 14.31 -6.02 1.24
N LEU A 59 15.61 -5.97 1.48
CA LEU A 59 16.29 -6.72 2.54
C LEU A 59 16.90 -5.73 3.55
N ASP A 60 16.69 -5.98 4.84
CA ASP A 60 17.40 -5.26 5.89
C ASP A 60 18.86 -5.75 6.02
N GLU A 61 19.64 -5.11 6.90
CA GLU A 61 21.05 -5.48 7.16
C GLU A 61 21.23 -6.92 7.69
N TYR A 62 20.15 -7.53 8.17
CA TYR A 62 20.11 -8.90 8.68
C TYR A 62 19.53 -9.90 7.66
N GLY A 63 19.18 -9.44 6.45
CA GLY A 63 18.63 -10.25 5.37
C GLY A 63 17.13 -10.56 5.51
N ASN A 64 16.41 -9.88 6.39
CA ASN A 64 14.96 -10.00 6.50
C ASN A 64 14.27 -9.17 5.42
N ILE A 65 13.17 -9.69 4.89
CA ILE A 65 12.39 -9.01 3.86
C ILE A 65 11.62 -7.84 4.49
N VAL A 66 11.93 -6.62 4.05
CA VAL A 66 11.22 -5.39 4.41
C VAL A 66 10.29 -4.97 3.27
N ASN A 67 9.14 -4.40 3.61
CA ASN A 67 8.13 -4.02 2.61
C ASN A 67 8.37 -2.64 1.99
N GLU A 68 9.40 -1.92 2.45
CA GLU A 68 9.80 -0.62 1.95
C GLU A 68 11.31 -0.62 1.67
N PRO A 69 11.76 -0.01 0.55
CA PRO A 69 13.18 0.16 0.29
C PRO A 69 13.79 1.14 1.28
N LEU A 70 15.02 0.89 1.71
CA LEU A 70 15.77 1.79 2.60
C LEU A 70 16.02 3.14 1.89
N LEU A 71 15.17 4.14 2.15
CA LEU A 71 15.31 5.47 1.54
C LEU A 71 16.46 6.26 2.21
N VAL A 72 17.60 6.38 1.53
CA VAL A 72 18.71 7.23 1.97
C VAL A 72 18.52 8.65 1.41
N MET A 73 18.12 9.60 2.26
CA MET A 73 18.01 11.01 1.89
C MET A 73 19.41 11.63 1.68
N ARG A 74 19.73 12.05 0.45
CA ARG A 74 20.96 12.79 0.13
C ARG A 74 20.64 14.28 -0.06
N SER A 75 21.44 15.16 0.52
CA SER A 75 21.37 16.60 0.21
C SER A 75 22.02 16.85 -1.15
N LEU A 76 21.20 17.03 -2.19
CA LEU A 76 21.64 17.32 -3.56
C LEU A 76 21.13 18.69 -3.99
N THR A 77 21.86 19.36 -4.87
CA THR A 77 21.34 20.56 -5.52
C THR A 77 20.30 20.17 -6.59
N VAL A 78 19.43 21.11 -6.97
CA VAL A 78 18.39 20.85 -8.00
C VAL A 78 19.02 20.44 -9.33
N GLN A 79 20.20 20.99 -9.65
CA GLN A 79 20.90 20.69 -10.90
C GLN A 79 21.46 19.27 -10.91
N ASP A 80 22.08 18.85 -9.81
CA ASP A 80 22.61 17.48 -9.67
C ASP A 80 21.50 16.43 -9.71
N ALA A 81 20.35 16.73 -9.08
CA ALA A 81 19.18 15.86 -9.12
C ALA A 81 18.64 15.67 -10.55
N ARG A 82 18.65 16.73 -11.35
CA ARG A 82 18.24 16.68 -12.77
C ARG A 82 19.17 15.80 -13.58
N GLU A 83 20.47 15.99 -13.42
CA GLU A 83 21.49 15.19 -14.13
C GLU A 83 21.39 13.70 -13.77
N GLN A 84 21.20 13.39 -12.48
CA GLN A 84 21.02 12.01 -12.00
C GLN A 84 19.76 11.35 -12.58
N LEU A 85 18.64 12.10 -12.70
CA LEU A 85 17.41 11.60 -13.30
C LEU A 85 17.57 11.34 -14.80
N ASP A 86 18.22 12.26 -15.52
CA ASP A 86 18.50 12.09 -16.96
C ASP A 86 19.41 10.86 -17.21
N ALA A 87 20.39 10.64 -16.33
CA ALA A 87 21.25 9.46 -16.38
C ALA A 87 20.48 8.15 -16.15
N LEU A 88 19.55 8.13 -15.18
CA LEU A 88 18.68 6.98 -14.94
C LEU A 88 17.73 6.70 -16.12
N TYR A 89 17.19 7.75 -16.74
CA TYR A 89 16.33 7.62 -17.91
C TYR A 89 17.07 6.97 -19.10
N LYS A 90 18.28 7.46 -19.41
CA LYS A 90 19.11 6.95 -20.51
C LYS A 90 19.64 5.54 -20.28
N SER A 91 19.85 5.14 -19.02
CA SER A 91 20.35 3.80 -18.67
C SER A 91 19.25 2.75 -18.51
N SER A 92 17.98 3.14 -18.63
CA SER A 92 16.85 2.23 -18.49
C SER A 92 16.77 1.24 -19.67
N PRO A 93 16.65 -0.08 -19.42
CA PRO A 93 16.46 -1.09 -20.46
C PRO A 93 15.05 -0.94 -21.07
N GLY A 94 14.93 -0.04 -22.04
CA GLY A 94 13.66 0.35 -22.65
C GLY A 94 13.65 1.79 -23.21
N GLY A 95 14.74 2.54 -23.06
CA GLY A 95 14.89 3.85 -23.71
C GLY A 95 14.99 3.70 -25.22
N SER A 96 13.85 3.83 -25.91
CA SER A 96 13.82 4.09 -27.34
C SER A 96 14.44 5.46 -27.60
N ASP A 97 15.52 5.49 -28.38
CA ASP A 97 16.09 6.67 -29.03
C ASP A 97 15.05 7.27 -30.00
N GLU A 98 14.01 7.92 -29.50
CA GLU A 98 13.16 8.82 -30.29
C GLU A 98 13.79 10.21 -30.28
N GLY A 99 14.88 10.36 -31.04
CA GLY A 99 15.58 11.65 -31.17
C GLY A 99 16.60 11.73 -32.29
N GLY A 100 16.67 10.75 -33.19
CA GLY A 100 17.73 10.63 -34.20
C GLY A 100 17.23 10.33 -35.61
N GLU A 101 16.24 11.06 -36.12
CA GLU A 101 15.89 10.96 -37.55
C GLU A 101 15.29 12.28 -38.07
N LEU A 102 16.15 13.26 -38.34
CA LEU A 102 15.94 14.32 -39.34
C LEU A 102 17.32 14.77 -39.86
N ALA A 103 17.84 14.06 -40.86
CA ALA A 103 18.89 14.53 -41.77
C ALA A 103 18.66 13.93 -43.16
#